data_AF-A0AAD3A6Q3-F1
#
_entry.id   AF-A0AAD3A6Q3-F1
#
_cell.length_a   1.000
_cell.length_b   1.000
_cell.length_c   1.000
_cell.angle_alpha   90.00
_cell.angle_beta   90.00
_cell.angle_gamma   90.00
#
_symmetry.space_group_name_H-M   'P 1'
#
loop_
_entity.id
_entity.type
_entity.pdbx_description
1 polymer ?
#
loop_
_entity_poly.entity_id
_entity_poly.type
_entity_poly.pdbx_seq_one_letter_code
_entity_poly.pdbx_strand_id
1 'polypeptide(L)'
;MAYLSTLSDLDPQLINLDSEQVYVPKVLFENEDFKGLNHKGILVYSFLLNRLREPFDFIQKGYDEKGNTYVNFKVEDLCELLNQSKQTIISLKKQLCHYGLIEEVKTGNGQPNRIYLTDKLAHYIWG
;
A
#
# COMPACT_ATOMS: atom_id res chain seq x y z
N MET A 1 10.54 10.17 -5.59
CA MET A 1 11.21 9.20 -4.69
C MET A 1 10.70 7.84 -5.09
N ALA A 2 11.49 6.85 -5.51
CA ALA A 2 10.89 5.62 -6.07
C ALA A 2 9.82 4.93 -5.18
N TYR A 3 9.94 5.05 -3.85
CA TYR A 3 8.99 4.51 -2.88
C TYR A 3 8.61 5.55 -1.81
N LEU A 4 7.40 5.41 -1.28
CA LEU A 4 6.89 6.19 -0.15
C LEU A 4 7.51 5.70 1.15
N SER A 5 8.00 6.65 1.95
CA SER A 5 8.50 6.42 3.30
C SER A 5 7.42 6.65 4.36
N THR A 6 6.51 7.61 4.12
CA THR A 6 5.42 8.02 5.01
C THR A 6 4.17 8.38 4.22
N LEU A 7 3.02 8.51 4.89
CA LEU A 7 1.82 9.05 4.24
C LEU A 7 1.98 10.51 3.77
N SER A 8 2.79 11.32 4.47
CA SER A 8 3.02 12.71 4.08
C SER A 8 3.77 12.86 2.77
N ASP A 9 4.43 11.80 2.28
CA ASP A 9 5.06 11.79 0.96
C ASP A 9 4.01 11.81 -0.17
N LEU A 10 2.80 11.31 0.10
CA LEU A 10 1.66 11.45 -0.82
C LEU A 10 0.92 12.76 -0.62
N ASP A 11 0.58 13.08 0.63
CA ASP A 11 -0.15 14.29 0.99
C ASP A 11 0.18 14.68 2.46
N PRO A 12 0.85 15.82 2.69
CA PRO A 12 1.17 16.37 4.01
C PRO A 12 -0.02 16.46 4.96
N GLN A 13 -1.25 16.57 4.46
CA GLN A 13 -2.45 16.63 5.30
C GLN A 13 -2.70 15.31 6.04
N LEU A 14 -2.14 14.20 5.55
CA LEU A 14 -2.29 12.87 6.15
C LEU A 14 -1.42 12.64 7.39
N ILE A 15 -0.56 13.61 7.76
CA ILE A 15 0.34 13.47 8.92
C ILE A 15 -0.42 13.32 10.25
N ASN A 16 -1.61 13.93 10.37
CA ASN A 16 -2.42 13.92 11.59
C ASN A 16 -3.67 13.03 11.45
N LEU A 17 -3.64 12.07 10.52
CA LEU A 17 -4.79 11.22 10.25
C LEU A 17 -5.06 10.30 11.45
N ASP A 18 -6.27 10.38 12.01
CA ASP A 18 -6.69 9.60 13.17
C ASP A 18 -6.49 8.10 12.93
N SER A 19 -6.00 7.36 13.93
CA SER A 19 -5.73 5.93 13.84
C SER A 19 -6.94 5.09 13.40
N GLU A 20 -8.16 5.56 13.70
CA GLU A 20 -9.41 4.89 13.32
C GLU A 20 -9.86 5.20 11.89
N GLN A 21 -9.23 6.17 11.22
CA GLN A 21 -9.56 6.52 9.84
C GLN A 21 -8.73 5.69 8.87
N VAL A 22 -9.21 5.52 7.63
CA VAL A 22 -8.45 4.93 6.52
C VAL A 22 -8.43 5.93 5.38
N TYR A 23 -7.24 6.27 4.90
CA TYR A 23 -7.10 7.14 3.73
C TYR A 23 -7.35 6.33 2.46
N VAL A 24 -8.31 6.77 1.66
CA VAL A 24 -8.61 6.19 0.35
C VAL A 24 -8.31 7.25 -0.72
N PRO A 25 -7.31 7.04 -1.58
CA PRO A 25 -6.94 8.03 -2.59
C PRO A 25 -8.05 8.18 -3.64
N LYS A 26 -8.71 9.35 -3.66
CA LYS A 26 -9.83 9.66 -4.56
C LYS A 26 -9.46 9.51 -6.04
N VAL A 27 -8.21 9.85 -6.38
CA VAL A 27 -7.67 9.75 -7.74
C VAL A 27 -7.77 8.35 -8.35
N LEU A 28 -7.76 7.28 -7.53
CA LEU A 28 -7.92 5.91 -7.99
C LEU A 28 -9.32 5.61 -8.54
N PHE A 29 -10.31 6.46 -8.23
CA PHE A 29 -11.66 6.37 -8.77
C PHE A 29 -11.89 7.28 -9.98
N GLU A 30 -11.17 8.40 -10.04
CA GLU A 30 -11.47 9.50 -10.96
C GLU A 30 -10.57 9.51 -12.20
N ASN A 31 -9.35 9.00 -12.09
CA ASN A 31 -8.39 9.04 -13.19
C ASN A 31 -8.52 7.79 -14.09
N GLU A 32 -8.59 8.00 -15.41
CA GLU A 32 -8.74 6.94 -16.41
C GLU A 32 -7.58 5.94 -16.40
N ASP A 33 -6.38 6.34 -15.96
CA ASP A 33 -5.22 5.45 -15.81
C ASP A 33 -5.46 4.31 -14.80
N PHE A 34 -6.46 4.43 -13.92
CA PHE A 34 -6.81 3.42 -12.90
C PHE A 34 -8.18 2.76 -13.12
N LYS A 35 -8.84 3.00 -14.27
CA LYS A 35 -10.24 2.57 -14.52
C LYS A 35 -10.50 1.07 -14.39
N GLY A 36 -9.49 0.22 -14.57
CA GLY A 36 -9.63 -1.22 -14.38
C GLY A 36 -9.42 -1.69 -12.93
N LEU A 37 -9.00 -0.80 -12.01
CA LEU A 37 -8.73 -1.14 -10.62
C LEU A 37 -10.05 -1.35 -9.87
N ASN A 38 -10.24 -2.56 -9.32
CA ASN A 38 -11.46 -2.89 -8.59
C ASN A 38 -11.49 -2.14 -7.23
N HIS A 39 -12.69 -1.78 -6.75
CA HIS A 39 -12.89 -1.21 -5.40
C HIS A 39 -12.20 -2.02 -4.29
N LYS A 40 -12.19 -3.36 -4.39
CA LYS A 40 -11.45 -4.21 -3.44
C LYS A 40 -9.93 -3.98 -3.51
N GLY A 41 -9.40 -3.75 -4.71
CA GLY A 41 -7.99 -3.43 -4.92
C GLY A 41 -7.62 -2.06 -4.35
N ILE A 42 -8.50 -1.07 -4.54
CA ILE A 42 -8.37 0.26 -3.92
C ILE A 42 -8.35 0.14 -2.39
N LEU A 43 -9.23 -0.68 -1.80
CA LEU A 43 -9.23 -0.93 -0.35
C LEU A 43 -7.94 -1.61 0.12
N VAL A 44 -7.46 -2.65 -0.58
CA VAL A 44 -6.16 -3.29 -0.27
C VAL A 44 -5.05 -2.24 -0.26
N TYR A 45 -4.99 -1.40 -1.29
CA TYR A 45 -3.99 -0.34 -1.38
C TYR A 45 -4.10 0.66 -0.22
N SER A 46 -5.33 1.06 0.13
CA SER A 46 -5.60 1.98 1.25
C SER A 46 -5.13 1.40 2.59
N PHE A 47 -5.31 0.10 2.82
CA PHE A 47 -4.81 -0.57 4.02
C PHE A 47 -3.30 -0.73 4.02
N LEU A 48 -2.66 -0.91 2.86
CA LEU A 48 -1.19 -0.90 2.75
C LEU A 48 -0.63 0.50 3.07
N LEU A 49 -1.24 1.55 2.52
CA LEU A 49 -0.91 2.94 2.85
C LEU A 49 -1.04 3.21 4.36
N ASN A 50 -2.06 2.65 5.00
CA ASN A 50 -2.26 2.79 6.44
C ASN A 50 -1.05 2.31 7.26
N ARG A 51 -0.28 1.35 6.75
CA ARG A 51 0.93 0.83 7.39
C ARG A 51 2.13 1.79 7.31
N LEU A 52 2.05 2.85 6.51
CA LEU A 52 3.05 3.93 6.45
C LEU A 52 2.78 5.06 7.46
N ARG A 53 1.71 4.98 8.25
CA ARG A 53 1.43 5.98 9.28
C ARG A 53 2.51 6.05 10.33
N GLU A 54 2.56 7.23 10.95
CA GLU A 54 3.31 7.45 12.19
C GLU A 54 2.39 7.26 13.40
N PRO A 55 2.93 6.85 14.57
CA PRO A 55 4.34 6.52 14.82
C PRO A 55 4.72 5.10 14.37
N PHE A 56 6.02 4.88 14.12
CA PHE A 56 6.58 3.60 13.68
C PHE A 56 6.20 2.39 14.55
N ASP A 57 5.43 1.45 13.98
CA ASP A 57 5.43 0.06 14.43
C ASP A 57 6.38 -0.74 13.54
N PHE A 58 7.56 -1.10 14.07
CA PHE A 58 8.59 -1.89 13.39
C PHE A 58 8.11 -3.31 12.99
N ILE A 59 6.98 -3.76 13.51
CA ILE A 59 6.33 -5.01 13.10
C ILE A 59 5.69 -4.84 11.71
N GLN A 60 5.11 -3.66 11.46
CA GLN A 60 4.29 -3.39 10.29
C GLN A 60 5.07 -2.73 9.15
N LYS A 61 6.13 -1.98 9.46
CA LYS A 61 7.04 -1.39 8.48
C LYS A 61 8.50 -1.59 8.85
N GLY A 62 9.36 -1.62 7.85
CA GLY A 62 10.81 -1.76 8.01
C GLY A 62 11.56 -1.07 6.89
N TYR A 63 12.88 -1.18 6.93
CA TYR A 63 13.79 -0.60 5.96
C TYR A 63 14.70 -1.68 5.37
N ASP A 64 14.92 -1.64 4.07
CA ASP A 64 15.91 -2.51 3.42
C ASP A 64 17.34 -1.94 3.54
N GLU A 65 18.32 -2.65 2.95
CA GLU A 65 19.73 -2.23 3.03
C GLU A 65 20.01 -0.89 2.34
N LYS A 66 19.10 -0.41 1.48
CA LYS A 66 19.19 0.87 0.78
C LYS A 66 18.42 1.98 1.49
N GLY A 67 17.78 1.68 2.62
CA GLY A 67 16.94 2.61 3.38
C GLY A 67 15.55 2.82 2.78
N ASN A 68 15.10 1.99 1.83
CA ASN A 68 13.74 2.09 1.32
C ASN A 68 12.76 1.48 2.33
N THR A 69 11.67 2.17 2.58
CA THR A 69 10.59 1.69 3.44
C THR A 69 9.79 0.60 2.74
N TYR A 70 9.56 -0.50 3.44
CA TYR A 70 8.58 -1.52 3.07
C TYR A 70 7.58 -1.73 4.20
N VAL A 71 6.41 -2.25 3.85
CA VAL A 71 5.40 -2.71 4.80
C VAL A 71 5.27 -4.22 4.75
N ASN A 72 4.99 -4.81 5.90
CA ASN A 72 4.63 -6.22 6.04
C ASN A 72 3.12 -6.32 6.16
N PHE A 73 2.49 -7.10 5.28
CA PHE A 73 1.08 -7.43 5.38
C PHE A 73 0.88 -8.87 4.95
N LYS A 74 0.57 -9.74 5.91
CA LYS A 74 0.31 -11.15 5.59
C LYS A 74 -0.94 -11.24 4.74
N VAL A 75 -0.94 -12.20 3.82
CA VAL A 75 -2.09 -12.41 2.94
C VAL A 75 -3.29 -12.82 3.78
N GLU A 76 -3.07 -13.60 4.84
CA GLU A 76 -4.05 -14.06 5.81
C GLU A 76 -4.73 -12.87 6.52
N ASP A 77 -3.95 -11.89 7.02
CA ASP A 77 -4.49 -10.69 7.66
C ASP A 77 -5.39 -9.89 6.70
N LEU A 78 -5.01 -9.77 5.42
CA LEU A 78 -5.85 -9.11 4.40
C LEU A 78 -7.11 -9.92 4.07
N CYS A 79 -7.02 -11.25 4.10
CA CYS A 79 -8.18 -12.12 3.87
C CYS A 79 -9.22 -11.92 4.97
N GLU A 80 -8.79 -11.89 6.23
CA GLU A 80 -9.66 -11.64 7.39
C GLU A 80 -10.25 -10.23 7.34
N LEU A 81 -9.41 -9.21 7.13
CA LEU A 81 -9.83 -7.81 7.11
C LEU A 81 -10.87 -7.50 6.02
N LEU A 82 -10.74 -8.11 4.84
CA LEU A 82 -11.63 -7.86 3.69
C LEU A 82 -12.67 -8.96 3.48
N ASN A 83 -12.68 -9.98 4.34
CA ASN A 83 -13.48 -11.19 4.18
C ASN A 83 -13.39 -11.78 2.76
N GLN A 84 -12.16 -11.97 2.27
CA GLN A 84 -11.88 -12.47 0.93
C GLN A 84 -11.04 -13.74 0.95
N SER A 85 -11.13 -14.53 -0.12
CA SER A 85 -10.26 -15.68 -0.30
C SER A 85 -8.80 -15.26 -0.56
N LYS A 86 -7.87 -16.14 -0.18
CA LYS A 86 -6.43 -15.98 -0.47
C LYS A 86 -6.16 -15.71 -1.95
N GLN A 87 -6.86 -16.40 -2.84
CA GLN A 87 -6.71 -16.23 -4.28
C GLN A 87 -7.14 -14.83 -4.73
N THR A 88 -8.23 -14.30 -4.17
CA THR A 88 -8.67 -12.92 -4.44
C THR A 88 -7.64 -11.92 -3.97
N ILE A 89 -7.13 -12.01 -2.73
CA ILE A 89 -6.11 -11.08 -2.23
C ILE A 89 -4.84 -11.11 -3.09
N ILE A 90 -4.37 -12.30 -3.46
CA ILE A 90 -3.20 -12.45 -4.34
C ILE A 90 -3.46 -11.78 -5.71
N SER A 91 -4.66 -11.95 -6.28
CA SER A 91 -5.03 -11.32 -7.55
C SER A 91 -5.05 -9.79 -7.44
N LEU A 92 -5.63 -9.25 -6.36
CA LEU A 92 -5.67 -7.82 -6.11
C LEU A 92 -4.26 -7.23 -5.94
N LYS A 93 -3.36 -7.90 -5.21
CA LYS A 93 -1.96 -7.46 -5.08
C LYS A 93 -1.25 -7.45 -6.44
N LYS A 94 -1.42 -8.49 -7.25
CA LYS A 94 -0.87 -8.52 -8.63
C LYS A 94 -1.41 -7.38 -9.48
N GLN A 95 -2.68 -7.04 -9.32
CA GLN A 95 -3.29 -5.90 -10.00
C GLN A 95 -2.64 -4.58 -9.56
N LEU A 96 -2.41 -4.38 -8.26
CA LEU A 96 -1.70 -3.20 -7.76
C LEU A 96 -0.25 -3.11 -8.30
N CYS A 97 0.46 -4.24 -8.41
CA CYS A 97 1.77 -4.28 -9.07
C CYS A 97 1.68 -3.88 -10.55
N HIS A 98 0.64 -4.34 -11.26
CA HIS A 98 0.43 -4.01 -12.68
C HIS A 98 0.22 -2.50 -12.90
N TYR A 99 -0.52 -1.83 -12.01
CA TYR A 99 -0.67 -0.37 -12.04
C TYR A 99 0.55 0.39 -11.51
N GLY A 100 1.59 -0.33 -11.07
CA GLY A 100 2.80 0.26 -10.50
C GLY A 100 2.55 0.96 -9.17
N LEU A 101 1.48 0.63 -8.45
CA LEU A 101 1.14 1.22 -7.14
C LEU A 101 1.96 0.60 -6.01
N ILE A 102 2.32 -0.67 -6.16
CA ILE A 102 3.18 -1.40 -5.23
C ILE A 102 4.22 -2.22 -5.97
N GLU A 103 5.31 -2.53 -5.28
CA GLU A 103 6.26 -3.56 -5.67
C GLU A 103 6.34 -4.60 -4.55
N GLU A 104 6.31 -5.89 -4.89
CA GLU A 104 6.35 -6.98 -3.92
C GLU A 104 7.62 -7.82 -4.10
N VAL A 105 8.44 -7.89 -3.06
CA VAL A 105 9.68 -8.66 -3.03
C VAL A 105 9.50 -9.85 -2.10
N LYS A 106 9.70 -11.06 -2.65
CA LYS A 106 9.66 -12.29 -1.87
C LYS A 106 10.82 -12.32 -0.89
N THR A 107 10.51 -12.53 0.38
CA THR A 107 11.52 -12.82 1.40
C THR A 107 11.71 -14.34 1.46
N GLY A 108 12.96 -14.78 1.56
CA GLY A 108 13.27 -16.19 1.80
C GLY A 108 12.78 -16.65 3.19
N ASN A 109 12.91 -17.95 3.45
CA ASN A 109 12.78 -18.51 4.81
C ASN A 109 11.41 -18.35 5.50
N GLY A 110 10.31 -18.29 4.73
CA GLY A 110 8.95 -18.31 5.29
C GLY A 110 8.50 -16.99 5.93
N GLN A 111 9.26 -15.90 5.73
CA GLN A 111 8.84 -14.57 6.14
C GLN A 111 7.76 -13.99 5.20
N PRO A 112 6.95 -13.02 5.66
CA PRO A 112 6.05 -12.28 4.78
C PRO A 112 6.85 -11.51 3.72
N ASN A 113 6.30 -11.41 2.51
CA ASN A 113 6.90 -10.61 1.45
C ASN A 113 6.98 -9.14 1.88
N ARG A 114 8.06 -8.46 1.48
CA ARG A 114 8.21 -7.02 1.62
C ARG A 114 7.37 -6.34 0.55
N ILE A 115 6.50 -5.41 0.95
CA ILE A 115 5.67 -4.65 0.02
C ILE A 115 6.13 -3.20 0.06
N TYR A 116 6.61 -2.69 -1.06
CA TYR A 116 7.01 -1.30 -1.23
C TYR A 116 5.86 -0.54 -1.89
N LEU A 117 5.45 0.58 -1.32
CA LEU A 117 4.47 1.48 -1.93
C LEU A 117 5.22 2.49 -2.78
N THR A 118 4.85 2.66 -4.04
CA THR A 118 5.57 3.53 -4.98
C THR A 118 5.09 4.98 -4.90
N ASP A 119 5.85 5.93 -5.44
CA ASP A 119 5.39 7.32 -5.61
C ASP A 119 4.49 7.52 -6.83
N LYS A 120 4.00 6.46 -7.48
CA LYS A 120 3.19 6.53 -8.71
C LYS A 120 2.00 7.48 -8.56
N LEU A 121 1.34 7.47 -7.40
CA LEU A 121 0.20 8.35 -7.13
C LEU A 121 0.57 9.82 -6.93
N ALA A 122 1.79 10.11 -6.47
CA ALA A 122 2.24 11.48 -6.21
C ALA A 122 2.16 12.33 -7.48
N HIS A 123 2.46 11.76 -8.65
CA HIS A 123 2.33 12.44 -9.94
C HIS A 123 0.93 12.99 -10.23
N TYR A 124 -0.12 12.38 -9.68
CA TYR A 124 -1.51 12.79 -9.92
C TYR A 124 -2.09 13.64 -8.79
N ILE A 125 -1.46 13.65 -7.62
CA ILE A 125 -1.88 14.47 -6.47
C ILE A 125 -1.23 15.86 -6.55
N TRP A 126 0.00 15.93 -7.07
CA TRP A 126 0.81 17.16 -7.13
C TRP A 126 0.95 17.76 -8.53
N GLY A 127 0.58 17.02 -9.57
CA GLY A 127 0.63 17.46 -10.97
C GLY A 127 -0.69 18.02 -11.45
#